data_AF-A0A524MC80-F1
#
_entry.id   AF-A0A524MC80-F1
#
_cell.length_a   1.000
_cell.length_b   1.000
_cell.length_c   1.000
_cell.angle_alpha   90.00
_cell.angle_beta   90.00
_cell.angle_gamma   90.00
#
_symmetry.space_group_name_H-M   'P 1'
#
loop_
_entity.id
_entity.type
_entity.pdbx_description
1 polymer ?
#
loop_
_entity_poly.entity_id
_entity_poly.type
_entity_poly.pdbx_seq_one_letter_code
_entity_poly.pdbx_strand_id
1 'polypeptide(L)'
;MESNMNDTTKILEARMRQHAHYIDRLIDRYGLPLHVIFLEQFTANATAFKDVLHKSYPNGLVALAVKSNPCRGAVRAASKLGLGADAASENELRLALEEGIPAQRIICNGNAKTTMYLERALDAGCLIAVDNHDELSEIEQLCGDRAWSA
;
A
#
# COMPACT_ATOMS: atom_id res chain seq x y z
N MET A 1 24.58 -25.64 11.79
CA MET A 1 23.44 -25.49 12.71
C MET A 1 22.95 -24.06 12.56
N GLU A 2 22.04 -23.83 11.61
CA GLU A 2 21.29 -22.58 11.43
C GLU A 2 20.20 -22.89 10.39
N SER A 3 19.10 -23.49 10.85
CA SER A 3 17.89 -23.62 10.03
C SER A 3 17.26 -22.24 9.95
N ASN A 4 17.59 -21.50 8.90
CA ASN A 4 17.30 -20.08 8.78
C ASN A 4 15.77 -19.82 8.89
N MET A 5 15.39 -18.99 9.86
CA MET A 5 14.03 -18.73 10.36
C MET A 5 13.12 -17.96 9.36
N ASN A 6 13.51 -17.84 8.08
CA ASN A 6 12.90 -16.91 7.11
C ASN A 6 12.62 -17.53 5.72
N ASP A 7 12.34 -18.83 5.65
CA ASP A 7 11.92 -19.45 4.40
C ASP A 7 10.43 -19.16 4.13
N THR A 8 10.16 -18.14 3.30
CA THR A 8 8.81 -17.74 2.88
C THR A 8 8.00 -18.93 2.34
N THR A 9 8.64 -19.89 1.67
CA THR A 9 7.98 -21.08 1.11
C THR A 9 7.42 -21.94 2.23
N LYS A 10 8.23 -22.26 3.25
CA LYS A 10 7.79 -23.06 4.40
C LYS A 10 6.67 -22.40 5.18
N ILE A 11 6.74 -21.08 5.33
CA ILE A 11 5.70 -20.28 5.97
C ILE A 11 4.39 -20.40 5.18
N LEU A 12 4.42 -20.19 3.86
CA LEU A 12 3.23 -20.30 3.02
C LEU A 12 2.65 -21.73 3.00
N GLU A 13 3.48 -22.76 2.91
CA GLU A 13 3.01 -24.14 3.01
C GLU A 13 2.32 -24.42 4.35
N ALA A 14 2.86 -23.91 5.45
CA ALA A 14 2.24 -24.05 6.76
C ALA A 14 0.87 -23.34 6.80
N ARG A 15 0.75 -22.15 6.19
CA ARG A 15 -0.52 -21.43 6.06
C ARG A 15 -1.52 -22.20 5.19
N MET A 16 -1.08 -22.75 4.07
CA MET A 16 -1.92 -23.59 3.21
C MET A 16 -2.42 -24.82 3.95
N ARG A 17 -1.55 -25.53 4.68
CA ARG A 17 -1.94 -26.68 5.51
C ARG A 17 -2.93 -26.28 6.61
N GLN A 18 -2.68 -25.16 7.29
CA GLN A 18 -3.55 -24.64 8.35
C GLN A 18 -4.96 -24.31 7.83
N HIS A 19 -5.06 -23.76 6.61
CA HIS A 19 -6.32 -23.31 6.01
C HIS A 19 -6.86 -24.26 4.93
N ALA A 20 -6.36 -25.49 4.83
CA ALA A 20 -6.62 -26.42 3.72
C ALA A 20 -8.11 -26.61 3.43
N HIS A 21 -8.90 -26.94 4.47
CA HIS A 21 -10.36 -27.11 4.32
C HIS A 21 -11.04 -25.84 3.77
N TYR A 22 -10.60 -24.65 4.18
CA TYR A 22 -11.21 -23.42 3.67
C TYR A 22 -10.82 -23.18 2.22
N ILE A 23 -9.56 -23.43 1.87
CA ILE A 23 -9.06 -23.32 0.49
C ILE A 23 -9.82 -24.27 -0.42
N ASP A 24 -10.03 -25.53 -0.03
CA ASP A 24 -10.82 -26.50 -0.80
C ASP A 24 -12.24 -25.98 -1.06
N ARG A 25 -12.91 -25.43 -0.03
CA ARG A 25 -14.23 -24.79 -0.21
C ARG A 25 -14.21 -23.61 -1.17
N LEU A 26 -13.12 -22.82 -1.21
CA LEU A 26 -12.99 -21.73 -2.16
C LEU A 26 -12.78 -22.27 -3.58
N ILE A 27 -12.02 -23.35 -3.73
CA ILE A 27 -11.82 -24.03 -5.02
C ILE A 27 -13.15 -24.58 -5.54
N ASP A 28 -13.93 -25.27 -4.70
CA ASP A 28 -15.24 -25.79 -5.07
C ASP A 28 -16.21 -24.68 -5.50
N ARG A 29 -16.13 -23.52 -4.83
CA ARG A 29 -17.03 -22.39 -5.07
C ARG A 29 -16.63 -21.52 -6.27
N TYR A 30 -15.34 -21.29 -6.46
CA TYR A 30 -14.83 -20.28 -7.40
C TYR A 30 -14.01 -20.87 -8.56
N GLY A 31 -13.63 -22.15 -8.49
CA GLY A 31 -12.80 -22.82 -9.48
C GLY A 31 -11.33 -22.36 -9.46
N LEU A 32 -10.54 -22.91 -10.38
CA LEU A 32 -9.13 -22.56 -10.59
C LEU A 32 -8.95 -21.81 -11.93
N PRO A 33 -7.95 -20.91 -12.04
CA PRO A 33 -6.97 -20.54 -11.02
C PRO A 33 -7.55 -19.64 -9.92
N LEU A 34 -7.09 -19.85 -8.67
CA LEU A 34 -7.51 -19.07 -7.50
C LEU A 34 -6.30 -18.43 -6.81
N HIS A 35 -6.35 -17.11 -6.63
CA HIS A 35 -5.35 -16.38 -5.83
C HIS A 35 -5.84 -16.27 -4.38
N VAL A 36 -5.05 -16.77 -3.43
CA VAL A 36 -5.33 -16.69 -2.00
C VAL A 36 -4.30 -15.81 -1.32
N ILE A 37 -4.74 -14.80 -0.58
CA ILE A 37 -3.88 -13.90 0.18
C ILE A 37 -4.08 -14.18 1.67
N PHE A 38 -3.01 -14.60 2.34
CA PHE A 38 -3.02 -14.78 3.79
C PHE A 38 -2.72 -13.45 4.50
N LEU A 39 -3.78 -12.73 4.90
CA LEU A 39 -3.64 -11.44 5.59
C LEU A 39 -2.85 -11.54 6.89
N GLU A 40 -2.91 -12.68 7.60
CA GLU A 40 -2.09 -12.94 8.78
C GLU A 40 -0.58 -12.88 8.48
N GLN A 41 -0.16 -13.37 7.30
CA GLN A 41 1.23 -13.29 6.89
C GLN A 41 1.62 -11.89 6.44
N PHE A 42 0.72 -11.19 5.74
CA PHE A 42 0.90 -9.78 5.41
C PHE A 42 1.11 -8.94 6.68
N THR A 43 0.26 -9.12 7.70
CA THR A 43 0.37 -8.44 8.98
C THR A 43 1.69 -8.74 9.67
N ALA A 44 2.11 -10.01 9.74
CA ALA A 44 3.38 -10.38 10.36
C ALA A 44 4.58 -9.69 9.67
N ASN A 45 4.61 -9.70 8.33
CA ASN A 45 5.68 -9.08 7.56
C ASN A 45 5.70 -7.55 7.72
N ALA A 46 4.53 -6.91 7.64
CA ALA A 46 4.39 -5.47 7.80
C ALA A 46 4.83 -5.00 9.19
N THR A 47 4.42 -5.70 10.25
CA THR A 47 4.81 -5.39 11.63
C THR A 47 6.32 -5.55 11.81
N ALA A 48 6.89 -6.67 11.36
CA ALA A 48 8.33 -6.90 11.47
C ALA A 48 9.15 -5.80 10.74
N PHE A 49 8.71 -5.38 9.56
CA PHE A 49 9.36 -4.30 8.82
C PHE A 49 9.26 -2.95 9.56
N LYS A 50 8.06 -2.63 10.06
CA LYS A 50 7.80 -1.41 10.84
C LYS A 50 8.65 -1.36 12.11
N ASP A 51 8.73 -2.47 12.85
CA ASP A 51 9.53 -2.56 14.08
C ASP A 51 11.02 -2.33 13.82
N VAL A 52 11.56 -2.85 12.70
CA VAL A 52 12.95 -2.60 12.32
C VAL A 52 13.16 -1.14 11.91
N LEU A 53 12.27 -0.57 11.09
CA LEU A 53 12.36 0.82 10.68
C LEU A 53 12.34 1.76 11.90
N HIS A 54 11.41 1.54 12.84
CA HIS A 54 11.18 2.40 13.99
C HIS A 54 12.30 2.36 15.03
N LYS A 55 13.16 1.34 15.03
CA LYS A 55 14.39 1.33 15.84
C LYS A 55 15.37 2.43 15.45
N SER A 56 15.47 2.73 14.15
CA SER A 56 16.39 3.75 13.63
C SER A 56 15.70 5.07 13.30
N TYR A 57 14.42 5.02 12.93
CA TYR A 57 13.60 6.16 12.51
C TYR A 57 12.25 6.11 13.21
N PRO A 58 12.14 6.61 14.47
CA PRO A 58 10.91 6.52 15.25
C PRO A 58 9.68 7.16 14.58
N ASN A 59 9.91 8.17 13.73
CA ASN A 59 8.87 8.86 12.96
C ASN A 59 8.75 8.37 11.51
N GLY A 60 9.44 7.27 11.16
CA GLY A 60 9.42 6.71 9.81
C GLY A 60 8.04 6.20 9.42
N LEU A 61 7.62 6.48 8.18
CA LEU A 61 6.38 5.94 7.61
C LEU A 61 6.71 4.71 6.76
N VAL A 62 6.09 3.58 7.09
CA VAL A 62 6.04 2.42 6.19
C VAL A 62 4.80 2.57 5.31
N ALA A 63 4.98 2.64 4.00
CA ALA A 63 3.91 2.76 3.03
C ALA A 63 3.83 1.50 2.16
N LEU A 64 2.62 0.96 1.98
CA LEU A 64 2.38 -0.15 1.04
C LEU A 64 2.43 0.39 -0.39
N ALA A 65 3.34 -0.14 -1.22
CA ALA A 65 3.30 0.07 -2.67
C ALA A 65 2.06 -0.61 -3.25
N VAL A 66 1.02 0.18 -3.57
CA VAL A 66 -0.31 -0.34 -3.94
C VAL A 66 -0.23 -1.22 -5.20
N LYS A 67 0.61 -0.82 -6.16
CA LYS A 67 0.93 -1.60 -7.38
C LYS A 67 1.37 -3.05 -7.14
N SER A 68 1.92 -3.36 -5.96
CA SER A 68 2.35 -4.74 -5.65
C SER A 68 1.17 -5.69 -5.45
N ASN A 69 0.05 -5.19 -4.92
CA ASN A 69 -1.17 -5.94 -4.73
C ASN A 69 -2.35 -4.98 -4.47
N PRO A 70 -3.10 -4.57 -5.51
CA PRO A 70 -4.22 -3.62 -5.38
C PRO A 70 -5.51 -4.28 -4.87
N CYS A 71 -5.44 -5.47 -4.26
CA CYS A 71 -6.60 -6.08 -3.62
C CYS A 71 -7.08 -5.20 -2.46
N ARG A 72 -8.37 -4.82 -2.48
CA ARG A 72 -9.00 -4.03 -1.41
C ARG A 72 -8.70 -4.59 -0.01
N GLY A 73 -8.70 -5.92 0.13
CA GLY A 73 -8.38 -6.59 1.39
C GLY A 73 -6.96 -6.32 1.91
N ALA A 74 -5.97 -6.23 1.02
CA ALA A 74 -4.58 -5.96 1.39
C ALA A 74 -4.40 -4.48 1.78
N VAL A 75 -4.98 -3.55 1.01
CA VAL A 75 -4.94 -2.11 1.31
C VAL A 75 -5.68 -1.79 2.61
N ARG A 76 -6.84 -2.43 2.85
CA ARG A 76 -7.56 -2.34 4.13
C ARG A 76 -6.74 -2.87 5.30
N ALA A 77 -6.03 -3.98 5.12
CA ALA A 77 -5.15 -4.50 6.16
C ALA A 77 -4.02 -3.51 6.46
N ALA A 78 -3.47 -2.85 5.43
CA ALA A 78 -2.47 -1.81 5.60
C ALA A 78 -2.99 -0.61 6.41
N SER A 79 -4.19 -0.10 6.09
CA SER A 79 -4.87 0.94 6.87
C SER A 79 -5.01 0.53 8.35
N LYS A 80 -5.51 -0.68 8.62
CA LYS A 80 -5.70 -1.20 10.00
C LYS A 80 -4.40 -1.31 10.80
N LEU A 81 -3.26 -1.51 10.14
CA LEU A 81 -1.93 -1.56 10.77
C LEU A 81 -1.29 -0.18 10.94
N GLY A 82 -1.97 0.88 10.47
CA GLY A 82 -1.48 2.24 10.49
C GLY A 82 -0.36 2.49 9.48
N LEU A 83 -0.26 1.68 8.42
CA LEU A 83 0.65 1.92 7.31
C LEU A 83 0.14 3.09 6.44
N GLY A 84 1.04 3.66 5.65
CA GLY A 84 0.71 4.54 4.54
C GLY A 84 0.47 3.78 3.23
N ALA A 85 0.28 4.54 2.15
CA ALA A 85 0.25 4.01 0.78
C ALA A 85 1.25 4.76 -0.11
N ASP A 86 1.93 4.01 -0.95
CA ASP A 86 2.66 4.52 -2.10
C ASP A 86 1.82 4.23 -3.35
N ALA A 87 1.21 5.29 -3.90
CA ALA A 87 0.32 5.23 -5.04
C ALA A 87 1.05 5.75 -6.28
N ALA A 88 0.99 5.01 -7.38
CA ALA A 88 1.61 5.38 -8.65
C ALA A 88 0.57 5.83 -9.71
N SER A 89 -0.71 5.90 -9.35
CA SER A 89 -1.79 6.36 -10.22
C SER A 89 -2.98 6.88 -9.43
N GLU A 90 -3.87 7.62 -10.10
CA GLU A 90 -5.12 8.09 -9.51
C GLU A 90 -5.99 6.96 -8.96
N ASN A 91 -6.05 5.82 -9.65
CA ASN A 91 -6.82 4.67 -9.19
C ASN A 91 -6.27 4.08 -7.90
N GLU A 92 -4.95 4.07 -7.72
CA GLU A 92 -4.30 3.60 -6.50
C GLU A 92 -4.50 4.57 -5.34
N LEU A 93 -4.42 5.89 -5.61
CA LEU A 93 -4.77 6.93 -4.64
C LEU A 93 -6.22 6.77 -4.17
N ARG A 94 -7.16 6.66 -5.12
CA ARG A 94 -8.58 6.46 -4.81
C ARG A 94 -8.80 5.19 -3.98
N LEU A 95 -8.17 4.07 -4.36
CA LEU A 95 -8.26 2.83 -3.61
C LEU A 95 -7.73 2.98 -2.17
N ALA A 96 -6.59 3.65 -1.98
CA ALA A 96 -6.01 3.88 -0.66
C ALA A 96 -6.94 4.74 0.23
N LEU A 97 -7.52 5.81 -0.33
CA LEU A 97 -8.49 6.65 0.37
C LEU A 97 -9.77 5.87 0.72
N GLU A 98 -10.34 5.12 -0.22
CA GLU A 98 -11.56 4.32 -0.01
C GLU A 98 -11.40 3.24 1.05
N GLU A 99 -10.20 2.64 1.18
CA GLU A 99 -9.90 1.65 2.22
C GLU A 99 -9.43 2.27 3.54
N GLY A 100 -9.48 3.60 3.65
CA GLY A 100 -9.32 4.33 4.90
C GLY A 100 -7.87 4.62 5.29
N ILE A 101 -6.94 4.69 4.32
CA ILE A 101 -5.60 5.21 4.60
C ILE A 101 -5.70 6.75 4.69
N PRO A 102 -5.24 7.38 5.79
CA PRO A 102 -5.26 8.84 5.91
C PRO A 102 -4.44 9.49 4.80
N ALA A 103 -4.97 10.55 4.18
CA ALA A 103 -4.33 11.23 3.05
C ALA A 103 -2.89 11.69 3.36
N GLN A 104 -2.63 12.12 4.60
CA GLN A 104 -1.31 12.56 5.08
C GLN A 104 -0.28 11.42 5.14
N ARG A 105 -0.71 10.16 4.95
CA ARG A 105 0.15 8.98 4.86
C ARG A 105 0.17 8.38 3.45
N ILE A 106 -0.40 9.06 2.47
CA ILE A 106 -0.37 8.65 1.07
C ILE A 106 0.68 9.47 0.34
N ILE A 107 1.60 8.77 -0.31
CA ILE A 107 2.65 9.32 -1.14
C ILE A 107 2.24 9.06 -2.60
N CYS A 108 2.01 10.13 -3.34
CA CYS A 108 1.69 10.09 -4.75
C CYS A 108 2.99 10.10 -5.56
N ASN A 109 3.43 8.93 -6.00
CA ASN A 109 4.59 8.69 -6.87
C ASN A 109 4.17 8.51 -8.34
N GLY A 110 5.17 8.28 -9.21
CA GLY A 110 5.00 8.05 -10.64
C GLY A 110 5.63 9.16 -11.48
N ASN A 111 6.18 8.83 -12.64
CA ASN A 111 6.93 9.75 -13.49
C ASN A 111 6.10 10.52 -14.54
N ALA A 112 4.80 10.22 -14.59
CA ALA A 112 3.86 10.83 -15.55
C ALA A 112 2.49 10.96 -14.90
N LYS A 113 2.42 11.67 -13.76
CA LYS A 113 1.15 11.92 -13.08
C LYS A 113 0.28 12.80 -13.99
N THR A 114 -0.95 12.39 -14.21
CA THR A 114 -1.90 13.19 -15.01
C THR A 114 -2.39 14.38 -14.18
N THR A 115 -2.87 15.43 -14.83
CA THR A 115 -3.53 16.58 -14.19
C THR A 115 -4.60 16.13 -13.19
N MET A 116 -5.47 15.19 -13.58
CA MET A 116 -6.51 14.63 -12.71
C MET A 116 -5.92 13.95 -11.46
N TYR A 117 -4.78 13.27 -11.59
CA TYR A 117 -4.11 12.64 -10.45
C TYR A 117 -3.55 13.71 -9.51
N LEU A 118 -2.88 14.73 -10.05
CA LEU A 118 -2.33 15.85 -9.29
C LEU A 118 -3.42 16.63 -8.55
N GLU A 119 -4.51 17.00 -9.23
CA GLU A 119 -5.66 17.69 -8.63
C GLU A 119 -6.23 16.91 -7.44
N ARG A 120 -6.45 15.60 -7.60
CA ARG A 120 -6.97 14.76 -6.50
C ARG A 120 -5.98 14.63 -5.35
N ALA A 121 -4.69 14.53 -5.63
CA ALA A 121 -3.66 14.48 -4.60
C ALA A 121 -3.62 15.79 -3.80
N LEU A 122 -3.71 16.94 -4.49
CA LEU A 122 -3.78 18.26 -3.87
C LEU A 122 -5.06 18.43 -3.03
N ASP A 123 -6.22 18.09 -3.60
CA ASP A 123 -7.52 18.21 -2.92
C ASP A 123 -7.61 17.33 -1.66
N ALA A 124 -7.00 16.14 -1.71
CA ALA A 124 -6.96 15.23 -0.56
C ALA A 124 -5.90 15.64 0.49
N GLY A 125 -4.94 16.51 0.15
CA GLY A 125 -3.80 16.84 1.01
C GLY A 125 -2.78 15.70 1.13
N CYS A 126 -2.55 14.97 0.03
CA CYS A 126 -1.54 13.92 -0.05
C CYS A 126 -0.13 14.51 -0.31
N LEU A 127 0.90 13.76 0.07
CA LEU A 127 2.27 14.11 -0.29
C LEU A 127 2.50 13.78 -1.77
N ILE A 128 2.89 14.75 -2.58
CA ILE A 128 3.27 14.52 -3.99
C ILE A 128 4.79 14.40 -4.08
N ALA A 129 5.26 13.23 -4.52
CA ALA A 129 6.67 13.02 -4.82
C ALA A 129 6.94 13.53 -6.25
N VAL A 130 7.44 14.75 -6.34
CA VAL A 130 7.69 15.43 -7.62
C VAL A 130 8.78 14.70 -8.41
N ASP A 131 8.49 14.31 -9.64
CA ASP A 131 9.42 13.54 -10.48
C ASP A 131 10.34 14.42 -11.33
N ASN A 132 9.83 15.53 -11.87
CA ASN A 132 10.55 16.40 -12.78
C ASN A 132 10.04 17.86 -12.76
N HIS A 133 10.74 18.75 -13.47
CA HIS A 133 10.43 20.18 -13.50
C HIS A 133 9.11 20.53 -14.20
N ASP A 134 8.70 19.74 -15.20
CA ASP A 134 7.43 19.97 -15.90
C ASP A 134 6.27 19.65 -14.97
N GLU A 135 6.35 18.54 -14.23
CA GLU A 135 5.38 18.17 -13.19
C GLU A 135 5.33 19.23 -12.07
N LEU A 136 6.48 19.75 -11.63
CA LEU A 136 6.52 20.84 -10.66
C LEU A 136 5.75 22.08 -11.16
N SER A 137 6.01 22.47 -12.41
CA SER A 137 5.37 23.63 -13.04
C SER A 137 3.86 23.44 -13.16
N GLU A 138 3.40 22.23 -13.49
CA GLU A 138 1.97 21.89 -13.52
C GLU A 138 1.34 21.96 -12.12
N ILE A 139 2.01 21.44 -11.08
CA ILE A 139 1.55 21.54 -9.70
C ILE A 139 1.43 23.00 -9.25
N GLU A 140 2.42 23.85 -9.57
CA GLU A 140 2.37 25.28 -9.27
C GLU A 140 1.16 25.96 -9.92
N GLN A 141 0.86 25.64 -11.18
CA GLN A 141 -0.31 26.15 -11.90
C GLN A 141 -1.63 25.66 -11.27
N LEU A 142 -1.72 24.38 -10.89
CA LEU A 142 -2.91 23.80 -10.26
C LEU A 142 -3.16 24.33 -8.85
N CYS A 143 -2.09 24.65 -8.11
CA CYS A 143 -2.17 25.29 -6.81
C CYS A 143 -2.72 26.71 -6.91
N GLY A 144 -2.30 27.51 -7.90
CA GLY A 144 -2.70 28.91 -8.01
C GLY A 144 -2.50 29.68 -6.69
N ASP A 145 -3.54 30.40 -6.23
CA ASP A 145 -3.55 31.12 -4.94
C ASP A 145 -4.00 30.25 -3.74
N ARG A 146 -4.11 28.91 -3.89
CA ARG A 146 -4.56 28.04 -2.78
C ARG A 146 -3.62 28.19 -1.59
N ALA A 147 -4.17 28.60 -0.45
CA ALA A 147 -3.42 28.65 0.80
C ALA A 147 -3.11 27.22 1.28
N TRP A 148 -1.82 26.94 1.50
CA TRP A 148 -1.39 25.71 2.16
C TRP A 148 -1.95 25.67 3.59
N SER A 149 -2.84 24.72 3.85
CA SER A 149 -3.43 24.48 5.18
C SER A 149 -2.61 23.39 5.86
N ALA A 150 -1.59 23.79 6.63
CA ALA A 150 -0.74 22.86 7.39
C ALA A 150 -1.48 22.24 8.58
#